data_AF-A0AAN8XB36-F1
#
_entry.id   AF-A0AAN8XB36-F1
#
_cell.length_a   1.000
_cell.length_b   1.000
_cell.length_c   1.000
_cell.angle_alpha   90.00
_cell.angle_beta   90.00
_cell.angle_gamma   90.00
#
_symmetry.space_group_name_H-M   'P 1'
#
loop_
_entity.id
_entity.type
_entity.pdbx_description
1 polymer ?
#
loop_
_entity_poly.entity_id
_entity_poly.type
_entity_poly.pdbx_seq_one_letter_code
_entity_poly.pdbx_strand_id
1 'polypeptide(L)'
;MRTEYGKPDTLLGLANFMLESTMGQHYYLLYDNTTISAGVTDGLVRLLKSRGDVAVFQYDEKLIQLEKAIRGFYHVANLRNVFVFCSPQNTINIFKTVRYLKNEVHESIKSKIISKHDCASRDVTRLKLDGSNPQEGR
;
A
#
# COMPACT_ATOMS: atom_id res chain seq x y z
N MET A 1 -6.67 -17.97 29.40
CA MET A 1 -5.79 -16.80 29.63
C MET A 1 -5.92 -15.86 28.44
N ARG A 2 -6.52 -14.68 28.61
CA ARG A 2 -6.39 -13.59 27.62
C ARG A 2 -5.01 -12.99 27.87
N THR A 3 -4.10 -13.11 26.91
CA THR A 3 -2.83 -12.39 26.93
C THR A 3 -3.13 -10.89 26.97
N GLU A 4 -2.77 -10.22 28.06
CA GLU A 4 -2.85 -8.76 28.19
C GLU A 4 -1.78 -8.11 27.31
N TYR A 5 -1.98 -8.17 25.98
CA TYR A 5 -1.20 -7.34 25.07
C TYR A 5 -1.67 -5.89 25.21
N GLY A 6 -0.92 -5.11 25.98
CA GLY A 6 -0.94 -3.65 25.94
C GLY A 6 -2.05 -3.01 26.76
N LYS A 7 -1.70 -2.47 27.93
CA LYS A 7 -2.55 -1.45 28.57
C LYS A 7 -2.77 -0.31 27.55
N PRO A 8 -3.97 0.30 27.51
CA PRO A 8 -4.29 1.43 26.62
C PRO A 8 -3.17 2.48 26.53
N ASP A 9 -2.61 2.84 27.68
CA ASP A 9 -1.54 3.84 27.81
C ASP A 9 -0.23 3.41 27.14
N THR A 10 0.06 2.10 27.13
CA THR A 10 1.26 1.54 26.50
C THR A 10 1.18 1.63 24.98
N LEU A 11 0.01 1.34 24.39
CA LEU A 11 -0.18 1.43 22.94
C LEU A 11 -0.15 2.88 22.45
N LEU A 12 -0.77 3.79 23.20
CA LEU A 12 -0.72 5.23 22.92
C LEU A 12 0.71 5.79 23.08
N GLY A 13 1.42 5.38 24.12
CA GLY A 13 2.81 5.77 24.35
C GLY A 13 3.74 5.29 23.23
N LEU A 14 3.60 4.04 22.80
CA LEU A 14 4.36 3.49 21.67
C LEU A 14 4.04 4.24 20.37
N ALA A 15 2.76 4.52 20.11
CA ALA A 15 2.35 5.28 18.94
C ALA A 15 2.97 6.69 18.97
N ASN A 16 2.93 7.39 20.09
CA ASN A 16 3.53 8.72 20.22
C ASN A 16 5.06 8.68 20.01
N PHE A 17 5.74 7.69 20.59
CA PHE A 17 7.18 7.49 20.39
C PHE A 17 7.54 7.25 18.91
N MET A 18 6.77 6.43 18.19
CA MET A 18 7.00 6.20 16.76
C MET A 18 6.74 7.46 15.93
N LEU A 19 5.75 8.27 16.33
CA LEU A 19 5.42 9.53 15.66
C LEU A 19 6.50 10.60 15.81
N GLU A 20 7.19 10.64 16.95
CA GLU A 20 8.32 11.55 17.16
C GLU A 20 9.49 11.26 16.19
N SER A 21 9.60 10.01 15.74
CA SER A 21 10.68 9.54 14.87
C SER A 21 10.29 9.42 13.39
N THR A 22 9.04 9.68 13.01
CA THR A 22 8.57 9.56 11.61
C THR A 22 8.38 10.91 10.95
N MET A 23 9.00 11.08 9.78
CA MET A 23 8.70 12.21 8.89
C MET A 23 7.53 11.86 7.97
N GLY A 24 6.37 12.47 8.22
CA GLY A 24 5.18 12.35 7.39
C GLY A 24 3.94 12.87 8.11
N GLN A 25 2.95 13.35 7.36
CA GLN A 25 1.70 13.90 7.90
C GLN A 25 0.49 13.04 7.51
N HIS A 26 0.73 11.78 7.21
CA HIS A 26 -0.21 10.93 6.50
C HIS A 26 -0.12 9.53 7.09
N TYR A 27 -1.16 9.12 7.81
CA TYR A 27 -1.17 7.91 8.62
C TYR A 27 -2.34 7.00 8.27
N TYR A 28 -2.07 5.69 8.28
CA TYR A 28 -3.11 4.68 8.23
C TYR A 28 -3.17 3.90 9.53
N LEU A 29 -4.37 3.83 10.10
CA LEU A 29 -4.66 2.98 11.25
C LEU A 29 -5.48 1.78 10.76
N LEU A 30 -4.88 0.61 10.82
CA LEU A 30 -5.53 -0.66 10.51
C LEU A 30 -5.66 -1.47 11.80
N TYR A 31 -6.88 -1.85 12.17
CA TYR A 31 -7.12 -2.56 13.43
C TYR A 31 -8.23 -3.60 13.31
N ASP A 32 -8.30 -4.53 14.27
CA ASP A 32 -9.47 -5.40 14.44
C ASP A 32 -10.14 -5.17 15.82
N ASN A 33 -11.43 -5.46 15.90
CA ASN A 33 -12.22 -5.26 17.12
C ASN A 33 -11.89 -6.27 18.23
N THR A 34 -11.09 -7.28 17.93
CA THR A 34 -10.71 -8.32 18.90
C THR A 34 -9.45 -7.93 19.68
N THR A 35 -8.63 -7.03 19.13
CA THR A 35 -7.32 -6.67 19.70
C THR A 35 -7.33 -5.36 20.45
N ILE A 36 -8.03 -4.34 19.94
CA ILE A 36 -8.09 -3.02 20.59
C ILE A 36 -9.53 -2.60 20.89
N SER A 37 -9.72 -1.95 22.03
CA SER A 37 -11.03 -1.41 22.40
C SER A 37 -11.34 -0.13 21.62
N ALA A 38 -12.63 0.23 21.55
CA ALA A 38 -13.07 1.48 20.90
C ALA A 38 -12.38 2.71 21.52
N GLY A 39 -12.24 2.76 22.85
CA GLY A 39 -11.57 3.89 23.53
C GLY A 39 -10.09 4.03 23.18
N VAL A 40 -9.37 2.90 23.03
CA VAL A 40 -7.97 2.91 22.56
C VAL A 40 -7.89 3.39 21.11
N THR A 41 -8.80 2.90 20.27
CA THR A 41 -8.89 3.29 18.87
C THR A 41 -9.13 4.80 18.73
N ASP A 42 -10.08 5.36 19.48
CA ASP A 42 -10.36 6.79 19.50
C ASP A 42 -9.15 7.61 19.96
N GLY A 43 -8.45 7.13 20.99
CA GLY A 43 -7.21 7.74 21.47
C GLY A 43 -6.12 7.77 20.38
N LEU A 44 -5.92 6.64 19.68
CA LEU A 44 -4.96 6.55 18.58
C LEU A 44 -5.34 7.46 17.43
N VAL A 45 -6.61 7.50 17.04
CA VAL A 45 -7.10 8.37 15.97
C VAL A 45 -6.87 9.84 16.33
N ARG A 46 -7.17 10.26 17.57
CA ARG A 46 -6.92 11.63 18.03
C ARG A 46 -5.43 11.97 18.01
N LEU A 47 -4.58 11.07 18.50
CA LEU A 47 -3.14 11.25 18.50
C LEU A 47 -2.60 11.41 17.08
N LEU A 48 -2.96 10.50 16.16
CA LEU A 48 -2.53 10.56 14.77
C LEU A 48 -3.05 11.83 14.06
N LYS A 49 -4.31 12.23 14.33
CA LYS A 49 -4.91 13.44 13.75
C LYS A 49 -4.23 14.73 14.21
N SER A 50 -3.68 14.75 15.42
CA SER A 50 -2.89 15.90 15.91
C SER A 50 -1.56 16.08 15.15
N ARG A 51 -1.11 15.06 14.42
CA ARG A 51 0.16 15.07 13.67
C ARG A 51 -0.04 15.10 12.15
N GLY A 52 -1.23 14.81 11.65
CA GLY A 52 -1.54 14.82 10.23
C GLY A 52 -2.87 14.16 9.86
N ASP A 53 -3.06 13.88 8.58
CA ASP A 53 -4.23 13.18 8.07
C ASP A 53 -4.21 11.71 8.45
N VAL A 54 -5.38 11.20 8.82
CA VAL A 54 -5.55 9.82 9.26
C VAL A 54 -6.68 9.18 8.51
N ALA A 55 -6.41 8.04 7.90
CA ALA A 55 -7.44 7.15 7.42
C ALA A 55 -7.45 5.87 8.24
N VAL A 56 -8.66 5.44 8.58
CA VAL A 56 -8.91 4.39 9.56
C VAL A 56 -9.63 3.25 8.86
N PHE A 57 -9.14 2.04 9.08
CA PHE A 57 -9.73 0.84 8.52
C PHE A 57 -9.87 -0.24 9.59
N GLN A 58 -11.11 -0.63 9.84
CA GLN A 58 -11.43 -1.75 10.69
C GLN A 58 -11.45 -3.02 9.85
N TYR A 59 -10.57 -3.97 10.17
CA TYR A 59 -10.52 -5.28 9.54
C TYR A 59 -11.56 -6.21 10.15
N ASP A 60 -12.45 -6.71 9.30
CA ASP A 60 -13.54 -7.64 9.64
C ASP A 60 -13.35 -9.04 9.03
N GLU A 61 -12.09 -9.42 8.76
CA GLU A 61 -11.68 -10.69 8.13
C GLU A 61 -12.08 -10.85 6.66
N LYS A 62 -12.76 -9.86 6.05
CA LYS A 62 -13.11 -9.90 4.63
C LYS A 62 -11.96 -9.41 3.76
N LEU A 63 -11.29 -10.37 3.11
CA LEU A 63 -10.18 -10.14 2.16
C LEU A 63 -10.49 -9.07 1.10
N ILE A 64 -11.70 -9.08 0.51
CA ILE A 64 -12.08 -8.11 -0.53
C ILE A 64 -12.06 -6.66 -0.01
N GLN A 65 -12.49 -6.44 1.23
CA GLN A 65 -12.50 -5.10 1.82
C GLN A 65 -11.08 -4.63 2.14
N LEU A 66 -10.25 -5.54 2.65
CA LEU A 66 -8.83 -5.30 2.89
C LEU A 66 -8.09 -4.94 1.59
N GLU A 67 -8.34 -5.65 0.49
CA GLU A 67 -7.72 -5.34 -0.80
C GLU A 67 -8.14 -3.96 -1.32
N LYS A 68 -9.42 -3.61 -1.22
CA LYS A 68 -9.91 -2.28 -1.60
C LYS A 68 -9.26 -1.19 -0.75
N ALA A 69 -9.15 -1.40 0.56
CA ALA A 69 -8.49 -0.46 1.47
C ALA A 69 -7.01 -0.30 1.11
N ILE A 70 -6.28 -1.40 0.94
CA ILE A 70 -4.87 -1.38 0.56
C ILE A 70 -4.65 -0.71 -0.81
N ARG A 71 -5.51 -0.98 -1.81
CA ARG A 71 -5.41 -0.31 -3.12
C ARG A 71 -5.68 1.19 -3.00
N GLY A 72 -6.65 1.60 -2.17
CA GLY A 72 -6.85 3.01 -1.81
C GLY A 72 -5.60 3.63 -1.21
N PHE A 73 -4.88 2.90 -0.35
CA PHE A 73 -3.63 3.36 0.27
C PHE A 73 -2.55 3.66 -0.75
N TYR A 74 -2.40 2.83 -1.80
CA TYR A 74 -1.39 3.01 -2.84
C TYR A 74 -1.67 4.16 -3.80
N HIS A 75 -2.94 4.56 -3.99
CA HIS A 75 -3.29 5.65 -4.91
C HIS A 75 -3.02 7.05 -4.34
N VAL A 76 -3.02 7.20 -3.01
CA VAL A 76 -2.71 8.47 -2.38
C VAL A 76 -1.19 8.54 -2.18
N ALA A 77 -0.53 9.20 -3.14
CA ALA A 77 0.92 9.18 -3.42
C ALA A 77 1.89 9.60 -2.30
N ASN A 78 1.46 9.72 -1.04
CA ASN A 78 2.28 10.25 0.05
C ASN A 78 2.07 9.60 1.43
N LEU A 79 1.33 8.49 1.51
CA LEU A 79 1.12 7.77 2.77
C LEU A 79 2.22 6.74 3.01
N ARG A 80 3.14 7.04 3.94
CA ARG A 80 4.32 6.19 4.26
C ARG A 80 4.23 5.49 5.61
N ASN A 81 3.27 5.88 6.46
CA ASN A 81 3.21 5.45 7.85
C ASN A 81 1.94 4.63 8.11
N VAL A 82 2.11 3.33 8.38
CA VAL A 82 1.01 2.40 8.64
C VAL A 82 1.15 1.81 10.03
N PHE A 83 0.11 1.96 10.84
CA PHE A 83 -0.04 1.36 12.16
C PHE A 83 -1.00 0.18 12.05
N VAL A 84 -0.55 -1.00 12.47
CA VAL A 84 -1.34 -2.24 12.42
C VAL A 84 -1.55 -2.77 13.85
N PHE A 85 -2.79 -2.78 14.31
CA PHE A 85 -3.21 -3.28 15.62
C PHE A 85 -4.25 -4.38 15.45
N CYS A 86 -3.80 -5.56 15.08
CA CYS A 86 -4.64 -6.72 14.85
C CYS A 86 -4.13 -7.92 15.63
N SER A 87 -4.98 -8.95 15.71
CA SER A 87 -4.62 -10.22 16.31
C SER A 87 -3.49 -10.84 15.50
N PRO A 88 -2.68 -11.76 16.08
CA PRO A 88 -1.59 -12.39 15.35
C PRO A 88 -2.03 -13.04 14.04
N GLN A 89 -3.18 -13.71 14.04
CA GLN A 89 -3.73 -14.37 12.85
C GLN A 89 -4.15 -13.36 11.77
N ASN A 90 -4.85 -12.29 12.16
CA ASN A 90 -5.28 -11.25 11.24
C ASN A 90 -4.08 -10.49 10.65
N THR A 91 -3.08 -10.22 11.48
CA THR A 91 -1.82 -9.63 11.07
C THR A 91 -1.16 -10.46 9.95
N ILE A 92 -1.07 -11.79 10.12
CA ILE A 92 -0.55 -12.68 9.08
C ILE A 92 -1.34 -12.55 7.77
N ASN A 93 -2.67 -12.55 7.85
CA ASN A 93 -3.52 -12.42 6.67
C ASN A 93 -3.29 -11.08 5.96
N ILE A 94 -3.22 -9.99 6.71
CA ILE A 94 -2.94 -8.65 6.20
C ILE A 94 -1.60 -8.62 5.45
N PHE A 95 -0.52 -9.12 6.07
CA PHE A 95 0.80 -9.14 5.43
C PHE A 95 0.84 -10.02 4.18
N LYS A 96 0.14 -11.16 4.18
CA LYS A 96 0.00 -12.01 2.98
C LYS A 96 -0.69 -11.25 1.84
N THR A 97 -1.80 -10.58 2.13
CA THR A 97 -2.54 -9.79 1.13
C THR A 97 -1.71 -8.62 0.60
N VAL A 98 -1.04 -7.86 1.48
CA VAL A 98 -0.13 -6.77 1.06
C VAL A 98 0.97 -7.29 0.14
N ARG A 99 1.58 -8.43 0.49
CA ARG A 99 2.63 -9.05 -0.33
C ARG A 99 2.11 -9.51 -1.69
N TYR A 100 0.94 -10.14 -1.72
CA TYR A 100 0.28 -10.55 -2.95
C TYR A 100 0.03 -9.36 -3.88
N LEU A 101 -0.61 -8.31 -3.36
CA LEU A 101 -0.91 -7.09 -4.12
C LEU A 101 0.34 -6.38 -4.63
N LYS A 102 1.41 -6.32 -3.82
CA LYS A 102 2.69 -5.74 -4.23
C LYS A 102 3.27 -6.50 -5.43
N ASN A 103 3.20 -7.83 -5.42
CA ASN A 103 3.69 -8.65 -6.52
C ASN A 103 2.83 -8.50 -7.79
N GLU A 104 1.50 -8.45 -7.67
CA GLU A 104 0.62 -8.19 -8.81
C GLU A 104 0.92 -6.84 -9.48
N VAL A 105 1.10 -5.78 -8.68
CA VAL A 105 1.44 -4.45 -9.19
C VAL A 105 2.79 -4.48 -9.91
N HIS A 106 3.79 -5.16 -9.33
CA HIS A 106 5.11 -5.29 -9.92
C HIS A 106 5.06 -6.01 -11.29
N GLU A 107 4.33 -7.11 -11.39
CA GLU A 107 4.17 -7.87 -12.63
C GLU A 107 3.31 -7.11 -13.68
N SER A 108 2.30 -6.35 -13.24
CA SER A 108 1.52 -5.47 -14.13
C SER A 108 2.38 -4.34 -14.70
N ILE A 109 3.30 -3.78 -13.92
CA ILE A 109 4.24 -2.75 -14.40
C ILE A 109 5.26 -3.36 -15.37
N LYS A 110 5.86 -4.52 -15.04
CA LYS A 110 6.79 -5.22 -15.94
C LYS A 110 6.14 -5.53 -17.29
N SER A 111 4.94 -6.09 -17.29
CA SER A 111 4.21 -6.43 -18.53
C SER A 111 3.89 -5.20 -19.38
N LYS A 112 3.56 -4.05 -18.76
CA LYS A 112 3.37 -2.77 -19.46
C LYS A 112 4.67 -2.16 -20.01
N ILE A 113 5.80 -2.39 -19.37
CA ILE A 113 7.12 -1.95 -19.88
C ILE A 113 7.54 -2.80 -21.07
N ILE A 114 7.38 -4.12 -20.98
CA ILE A 114 7.67 -5.06 -22.07
C ILE A 114 6.79 -4.76 -23.29
N SER A 115 5.48 -4.55 -23.11
CA SER A 115 4.58 -4.26 -24.23
C SER A 115 4.85 -2.90 -24.91
N LYS A 116 5.32 -1.90 -24.17
CA LYS A 116 5.79 -0.62 -24.74
C LYS A 116 7.09 -0.79 -25.53
N HIS A 117 7.99 -1.65 -25.08
CA HIS A 117 9.21 -1.97 -25.82
C HIS A 117 8.91 -2.73 -27.12
N ASP A 118 7.93 -3.64 -27.11
CA ASP A 118 7.49 -4.37 -28.32
C ASP A 118 6.74 -3.46 -29.31
N CYS A 119 5.98 -2.46 -28.85
CA CYS A 119 5.40 -1.45 -29.74
C CYS A 119 6.48 -0.54 -30.34
N ALA A 120 7.41 -0.02 -29.53
CA ALA A 120 8.49 0.84 -30.01
C ALA A 120 9.41 0.10 -31.00
N SER A 121 9.64 -1.20 -30.80
CA SER A 121 10.45 -2.01 -31.71
C SER A 121 9.73 -2.35 -33.02
N ARG A 122 8.38 -2.33 -33.06
CA ARG A 122 7.60 -2.49 -34.30
C ARG A 122 7.51 -1.21 -35.13
N ASP A 123 7.52 -0.04 -34.49
CA ASP A 123 7.51 1.26 -35.18
C ASP A 123 8.86 1.58 -35.84
N VAL A 124 9.99 1.14 -35.27
CA VAL A 124 11.31 1.34 -35.88
C VAL A 124 11.52 0.47 -37.13
N THR A 125 10.86 -0.69 -37.23
CA THR A 125 10.97 -1.57 -38.40
C THR A 125 10.11 -1.10 -39.59
N ARG A 126 9.07 -0.29 -39.35
CA ARG A 126 8.23 0.27 -40.42
C ARG A 126 8.83 1.51 -41.10
N LEU A 127 9.75 2.22 -40.44
CA LEU A 127 10.41 3.42 -40.99
C LEU A 127 11.64 3.13 -41.87
N LYS A 128 11.96 1.86 -42.17
CA LYS A 128 13.10 1.48 -43.03
C LYS A 128 12.74 0.72 -44.31
N LEU A 129 11.47 0.75 -44.75
CA LEU A 129 11.05 0.10 -46.00
C LEU A 129 10.69 1.06 -47.16
N ASP A 130 10.77 2.39 -46.97
CA ASP A 130 10.59 3.39 -48.05
C ASP A 130 11.92 3.99 -48.54
N GLY A 131 12.99 3.21 -48.47
CA GLY A 131 14.33 3.57 -48.99
C GLY A 131 14.68 2.73 -50.22
N SER A 132 13.90 2.84 -51.29
CA SER A 132 14.20 2.25 -52.59
C SER A 132 15.55 2.77 -53.11
N ASN A 133 16.54 1.87 -53.16
CA ASN A 133 17.87 2.07 -53.73
C ASN A 133 17.83 1.85 -55.27
N PRO A 134 18.92 2.11 -56.04
CA PRO A 134 18.90 2.95 -57.22
C PRO A 134 19.14 2.14 -58.50
N GLN A 135 18.31 2.29 -59.53
CA GLN A 135 18.69 1.93 -60.89
C GLN A 135 17.95 2.80 -61.89
N GLU A 136 18.69 3.63 -62.63
CA GLU A 136 18.46 3.79 -64.06
C GLU A 136 19.77 4.23 -64.70
N GLY A 137 20.42 3.28 -65.36
CA GLY A 137 21.43 3.57 -66.37
C GLY A 137 20.73 3.73 -67.72
N ARG A 138 21.09 4.80 -68.43
CA ARG A 138 21.36 4.83 -69.87
C ARG A 138 22.35 5.96 -70.14
#